data_AF-A0A820RDV7-F1
#
_entry.id   AF-A0A820RDV7-F1
#
_cell.length_a   1.000
_cell.length_b   1.000
_cell.length_c   1.000
_cell.angle_alpha   90.00
_cell.angle_beta   90.00
_cell.angle_gamma   90.00
#
_symmetry.space_group_name_H-M   'P 1'
#
loop_
_entity.id
_entity.type
_entity.pdbx_description
1 polymer ?
#
loop_
_entity_poly.entity_id
_entity_poly.type
_entity_poly.pdbx_seq_one_letter_code
_entity_poly.pdbx_strand_id
1 'polypeptide(L)'
;ERSCAKRTGASKGTSRETVWGVLTGQACECTSNLVGHEVREIETWILRLLSAPVSIPGKTKILIETLPNEPPMLFALPDHTRFSLVDFPLHLPLELLGVDLCIRVLTLIMLENKVS
;
A
#
# COMPACT_ATOMS: atom_id res chain seq x y z
N GLU A 1 -22.18 -24.83 12.82
CA GLU A 1 -20.90 -25.46 13.22
C GLU A 1 -20.20 -26.01 11.97
N ARG A 2 -19.16 -25.35 11.47
CA ARG A 2 -18.36 -25.88 10.35
C ARG A 2 -16.96 -26.18 10.88
N SER A 3 -16.72 -27.47 11.11
CA SER A 3 -15.48 -28.03 11.61
C SER A 3 -14.28 -27.71 10.71
N CYS A 4 -13.20 -27.28 11.35
CA CYS A 4 -11.89 -27.08 10.74
C CYS A 4 -11.35 -28.40 10.17
N ALA A 5 -11.10 -28.41 8.85
CA ALA A 5 -10.49 -29.54 8.17
C ALA A 5 -9.04 -29.70 8.64
N LYS A 6 -8.81 -30.75 9.43
CA LYS A 6 -7.51 -31.11 10.00
C LYS A 6 -6.55 -31.54 8.88
N ARG A 7 -5.67 -30.64 8.43
CA ARG A 7 -4.54 -31.00 7.57
C ARG A 7 -3.48 -31.70 8.42
N THR A 8 -3.37 -33.01 8.25
CA THR A 8 -2.31 -33.84 8.83
C THR A 8 -1.03 -33.71 8.01
N GLY A 9 0.06 -33.35 8.68
CA GLY A 9 1.44 -33.52 8.18
C GLY A 9 2.17 -32.23 7.81
N ALA A 10 2.84 -31.63 8.80
CA ALA A 10 4.18 -31.03 8.72
C ALA A 10 4.42 -30.18 9.97
N SER A 11 5.46 -30.54 10.73
CA SER A 11 6.19 -29.70 11.70
C SER A 11 5.39 -29.01 12.82
N LYS A 12 5.65 -29.41 14.06
CA LYS A 12 5.35 -28.65 15.29
C LYS A 12 6.07 -27.28 15.25
N GLY A 13 5.54 -26.34 14.49
CA GLY A 13 5.65 -24.93 14.77
C GLY A 13 4.35 -24.56 15.45
N THR A 14 4.39 -24.17 16.72
CA THR A 14 3.35 -23.31 17.30
C THR A 14 2.90 -22.32 16.23
N SER A 15 1.64 -22.42 15.79
CA SER A 15 1.04 -21.42 14.91
C SER A 15 1.11 -20.10 15.67
N ARG A 16 2.18 -19.34 15.45
CA ARG A 16 2.35 -18.02 16.07
C ARG A 16 1.18 -17.21 15.57
N GLU A 17 0.30 -16.82 16.48
CA GLU A 17 -0.68 -15.80 16.16
C GLU A 17 0.10 -14.56 15.70
N THR A 18 -0.18 -14.13 14.48
CA THR A 18 0.42 -12.95 13.88
C THR A 18 -0.71 -12.03 13.46
N VAL A 19 -0.48 -10.72 13.54
CA VAL A 19 -1.41 -9.70 13.04
C VAL A 19 -1.81 -9.99 11.59
N TRP A 20 -0.83 -10.36 10.74
CA TRP A 20 -1.06 -10.72 9.34
C TRP A 20 -1.93 -11.98 9.18
N GLY A 21 -1.70 -13.02 9.97
CA GLY A 21 -2.52 -14.24 9.95
C GLY A 21 -3.98 -13.94 10.32
N VAL A 22 -4.21 -13.02 11.26
CA VAL A 22 -5.57 -12.58 11.61
C VAL A 22 -6.21 -11.77 10.48
N LEU A 23 -5.49 -10.78 9.92
CA LEU A 23 -5.98 -9.95 8.80
C LEU A 23 -6.29 -10.76 7.52
N THR A 24 -5.57 -11.86 7.29
CA THR A 24 -5.77 -12.75 6.13
C THR A 24 -6.81 -13.85 6.38
N GLY A 25 -7.53 -13.81 7.50
CA GLY A 25 -8.60 -14.76 7.82
C GLY A 25 -8.10 -16.14 8.27
N GLN A 26 -6.82 -16.28 8.61
CA GLN A 26 -6.24 -17.48 9.21
C GLN A 26 -6.40 -17.49 10.75
N ALA A 27 -7.25 -16.62 11.29
CA ALA A 27 -7.48 -16.46 12.72
C ALA A 27 -8.13 -17.73 13.33
N CYS A 28 -7.68 -18.09 14.53
CA CYS A 28 -8.37 -19.04 15.42
C CYS A 28 -9.38 -18.27 16.30
N GLU A 29 -10.44 -18.92 16.78
CA GLU A 29 -11.47 -18.29 17.65
C GLU A 29 -10.91 -17.64 18.94
N CYS A 30 -9.69 -17.98 19.34
CA CYS A 30 -9.02 -17.45 20.54
C CYS A 30 -7.84 -16.52 20.23
N THR A 31 -8.02 -15.50 19.39
CA THR A 31 -6.97 -14.49 19.17
C THR A 31 -6.57 -13.81 20.47
N SER A 32 -5.27 -13.77 20.77
CA SER A 32 -4.72 -13.04 21.91
C SER A 32 -5.16 -11.58 21.92
N ASN A 33 -5.48 -11.05 23.13
CA ASN A 33 -5.89 -9.66 23.33
C ASN A 33 -4.89 -8.64 22.75
N LEU A 34 -3.59 -8.96 22.78
CA LEU A 34 -2.55 -8.10 22.21
C LEU A 34 -2.70 -8.02 20.68
N VAL A 35 -2.74 -9.16 20.00
CA VAL A 35 -2.88 -9.21 18.53
C VAL A 35 -4.22 -8.60 18.09
N GLY A 36 -5.29 -8.83 18.85
CA GLY A 36 -6.60 -8.23 18.58
C GLY A 36 -6.61 -6.71 18.73
N HIS A 37 -5.84 -6.14 19.66
CA HIS A 37 -5.69 -4.68 19.80
C HIS A 37 -4.98 -4.09 18.57
N GLU A 38 -3.83 -4.64 18.19
CA GLU A 38 -3.06 -4.19 17.03
C GLU A 38 -3.89 -4.24 15.73
N VAL A 39 -4.68 -5.30 15.54
CA VAL A 39 -5.57 -5.42 14.37
C VAL A 39 -6.64 -4.32 14.35
N ARG A 40 -7.27 -4.01 15.48
CA ARG A 40 -8.25 -2.91 15.57
C ARG A 40 -7.62 -1.55 15.32
N GLU A 41 -6.37 -1.36 15.75
CA GLU A 41 -5.64 -0.13 15.49
C GLU A 41 -5.41 0.07 13.98
N ILE A 42 -4.94 -0.98 13.30
CA ILE A 42 -4.79 -1.01 11.84
C ILE A 42 -6.12 -0.75 11.13
N GLU A 43 -7.20 -1.42 11.54
CA GLU A 43 -8.53 -1.18 10.98
C GLU A 43 -8.98 0.27 11.16
N THR A 44 -8.71 0.86 12.32
CA THR A 44 -9.01 2.27 12.59
C THR A 44 -8.23 3.19 11.67
N TRP A 45 -6.95 2.90 11.41
CA TRP A 45 -6.13 3.68 10.48
C TRP A 45 -6.61 3.57 9.03
N ILE A 46 -6.97 2.36 8.59
CA ILE A 46 -7.55 2.14 7.26
C ILE A 46 -8.86 2.90 7.12
N LEU A 47 -9.76 2.79 8.11
CA LEU A 47 -11.05 3.50 8.07
C LEU A 47 -10.88 5.01 8.10
N ARG A 48 -9.94 5.55 8.88
CA ARG A 48 -9.61 6.98 8.89
C ARG A 48 -9.09 7.45 7.53
N LEU A 49 -8.23 6.66 6.90
CA LEU A 49 -7.71 6.95 5.56
C LEU A 49 -8.82 6.95 4.51
N LEU A 50 -9.70 5.94 4.53
CA LEU A 50 -10.82 5.81 3.59
C LEU A 50 -11.91 6.86 3.82
N SER A 51 -12.07 7.34 5.06
CA SER A 51 -13.03 8.37 5.42
C SER A 51 -12.47 9.79 5.30
N ALA A 52 -11.17 9.93 5.01
CA ALA A 52 -10.56 11.24 4.83
C ALA A 52 -11.17 11.93 3.58
N PRO A 53 -11.38 13.26 3.62
CA PRO A 53 -11.86 13.98 2.46
C PRO A 53 -10.89 13.84 1.28
N VAL A 54 -11.36 14.00 0.05
CA VAL A 54 -10.46 14.04 -1.11
C VAL A 54 -9.81 15.43 -1.17
N SER A 55 -8.47 15.50 -1.31
CA SER A 55 -7.81 16.80 -1.46
C SER A 55 -8.11 17.41 -2.83
N ILE A 56 -8.33 18.73 -2.85
CA ILE A 56 -8.59 19.44 -4.10
C ILE A 56 -7.23 19.77 -4.74
N PRO A 57 -6.97 19.35 -5.99
CA PRO A 57 -5.74 19.66 -6.71
C PRO A 57 -5.36 21.13 -6.60
N GLY A 58 -4.12 21.41 -6.18
CA GLY A 58 -3.58 22.77 -6.08
C GLY A 58 -4.21 23.67 -4.99
N LYS A 59 -5.18 23.19 -4.20
CA LYS A 59 -5.90 24.01 -3.21
C LYS A 59 -5.84 23.49 -1.79
N THR A 60 -5.91 22.17 -1.60
CA THR A 60 -6.01 21.57 -0.27
C THR A 60 -4.93 20.54 -0.05
N LYS A 61 -4.33 20.55 1.13
CA LYS A 61 -3.47 19.48 1.64
C LYS A 61 -4.15 18.88 2.86
N ILE A 62 -4.07 17.57 3.01
CA ILE A 62 -4.69 16.83 4.11
C ILE A 62 -3.57 16.22 4.93
N LEU A 63 -3.60 16.46 6.24
CA LEU A 63 -2.73 15.81 7.20
C LEU A 63 -3.52 14.71 7.89
N ILE A 64 -3.06 13.46 7.78
CA ILE A 64 -3.70 12.31 8.42
C ILE A 64 -2.75 11.77 9.48
N GLU A 65 -3.21 11.76 10.73
CA GLU A 65 -2.53 11.08 11.83
C GLU A 65 -2.81 9.58 11.73
N THR A 66 -1.84 8.83 11.23
CA THR A 66 -1.97 7.38 11.01
C THR A 66 -1.33 6.54 12.09
N LEU A 67 -0.16 6.87 12.66
CA LEU A 67 0.49 6.06 13.68
C LEU A 67 0.79 6.88 14.95
N PRO A 68 0.71 6.29 16.16
CA PRO A 68 1.16 6.95 17.37
C PRO A 68 2.67 7.23 17.30
N ASN A 69 3.06 8.47 17.60
CA ASN A 69 4.45 8.97 17.56
C ASN A 69 5.09 9.13 16.17
N GLU A 70 4.34 8.95 15.08
CA GLU A 70 4.80 9.26 13.73
C GLU A 70 4.27 10.64 13.27
N PRO A 71 5.02 11.38 12.44
CA PRO A 71 4.55 12.64 11.91
C PRO A 71 3.30 12.41 11.02
N PRO A 72 2.36 13.36 10.97
CA PRO A 72 1.16 13.23 10.16
C PRO A 72 1.51 13.06 8.67
N MET A 73 0.86 12.11 8.01
CA MET A 73 1.07 11.88 6.59
C MET A 73 0.34 12.96 5.77
N LEU A 74 1.08 13.62 4.87
CA LEU A 74 0.55 14.69 4.03
C LEU A 74 0.09 14.14 2.68
N PHE A 75 -1.19 14.34 2.37
CA PHE A 75 -1.80 14.03 1.09
C PHE A 75 -2.18 15.31 0.36
N ALA A 76 -1.79 15.41 -0.90
CA ALA A 76 -2.24 16.45 -1.79
C ALA A 76 -2.40 15.85 -3.18
N LEU A 77 -3.49 16.18 -3.87
CA LEU A 77 -3.63 15.81 -5.26
C LEU A 77 -2.71 16.70 -6.14
N PRO A 78 -1.99 16.11 -7.12
CA PRO A 78 -1.22 16.88 -8.09
C PRO A 78 -2.16 17.76 -8.92
N ASP A 79 -1.71 18.97 -9.24
CA ASP A 79 -2.49 19.88 -10.09
C ASP A 79 -2.65 19.30 -11.51
N HIS A 80 -3.83 19.50 -12.10
CA HIS A 80 -4.17 19.04 -13.45
C HIS A 80 -3.35 19.70 -14.57
N THR A 81 -2.62 20.78 -14.27
CA THR A 81 -1.65 21.40 -15.19
C THR A 81 -0.26 20.75 -15.12
N ARG A 82 -0.03 19.86 -14.14
CA ARG A 82 1.26 19.21 -13.95
C ARG A 82 1.50 18.16 -15.04
N PHE A 83 2.70 18.18 -15.59
CA PHE A 83 3.13 17.16 -16.55
C PHE A 83 3.24 15.79 -15.86
N SER A 84 2.30 14.88 -16.13
CA SER A 84 2.19 13.59 -15.42
C SER A 84 3.45 12.72 -15.48
N LEU A 85 4.32 12.95 -16.47
CA LEU A 85 5.61 12.28 -16.59
C LEU A 85 6.55 12.53 -15.39
N VAL A 86 6.39 13.66 -14.68
CA VAL A 86 7.17 13.95 -13.45
C VAL A 86 6.61 13.29 -12.20
N ASP A 87 5.48 12.59 -12.30
CA ASP A 87 4.92 11.78 -11.21
C ASP A 87 5.44 10.32 -11.25
N PHE A 88 6.11 9.93 -12.33
CA PHE A 88 6.74 8.62 -12.44
C PHE A 88 8.19 8.68 -11.92
N PRO A 89 8.67 7.62 -11.23
CA PRO A 89 10.03 7.58 -10.70
C PRO A 89 11.05 7.34 -11.83
N LEU A 90 11.26 8.33 -12.71
CA LEU A 90 12.10 8.20 -13.91
C LEU A 90 13.57 7.85 -13.61
N HIS A 91 14.05 8.11 -12.39
CA HIS A 91 15.38 7.71 -11.96
C HIS A 91 15.59 6.19 -12.07
N LEU A 92 14.57 5.38 -11.81
CA LEU A 92 14.67 3.92 -11.82
C LEU A 92 14.83 3.34 -13.25
N PRO A 93 13.97 3.66 -14.25
CA PRO A 93 14.20 3.22 -15.61
C PRO A 93 15.47 3.83 -16.23
N LEU A 94 15.88 5.04 -15.84
CA LEU A 94 17.15 5.61 -16.29
C LEU A 94 18.36 4.83 -15.75
N GLU A 95 18.32 4.41 -14.48
CA GLU A 95 19.36 3.57 -13.87
C GLU A 95 19.44 2.19 -14.52
N LEU A 96 18.28 1.57 -14.84
CA LEU A 96 18.21 0.21 -15.37
C LEU A 96 18.44 0.10 -16.88
N LEU A 97 17.95 1.07 -17.67
CA LEU A 97 18.02 1.03 -19.14
C LEU A 97 19.18 1.88 -19.70
N GLY A 98 19.72 2.80 -18.89
CA GLY A 98 20.60 3.87 -19.37
C GLY A 98 19.82 5.01 -20.05
N VAL A 99 20.50 6.14 -20.21
CA VAL A 99 19.87 7.38 -20.70
C VAL A 99 19.34 7.23 -22.12
N ASP A 100 20.15 6.71 -23.05
CA ASP A 100 19.80 6.61 -24.47
C ASP A 100 18.57 5.73 -24.72
N LEU A 101 18.50 4.56 -24.09
CA LEU A 101 17.39 3.62 -24.26
C LEU A 101 16.12 4.14 -23.58
N CYS A 102 16.25 4.76 -22.40
CA CYS A 102 15.12 5.37 -21.70
C CYS A 102 14.48 6.49 -22.53
N ILE A 103 15.28 7.41 -23.09
CA ILE A 103 14.77 8.49 -23.96
C ILE A 103 14.11 7.92 -25.21
N ARG A 104 14.66 6.85 -25.80
CA ARG A 104 14.03 6.18 -26.95
C ARG A 104 12.68 5.57 -26.60
N VAL A 105 12.59 4.88 -25.45
CA VAL A 105 11.33 4.30 -24.96
C VAL A 105 10.30 5.40 -24.65
N LEU A 106 10.71 6.49 -23.98
CA LEU A 106 9.84 7.64 -23.73
C LEU A 106 9.33 8.25 -25.04
N THR A 107 10.20 8.37 -26.05
CA THR A 107 9.81 8.85 -27.39
C THR A 107 8.78 7.93 -28.04
N LEU A 108 8.96 6.61 -27.94
CA LEU A 108 7.98 5.64 -28.46
C LEU A 108 6.64 5.75 -27.74
N ILE A 109 6.64 5.89 -26.41
CA ILE A 109 5.43 6.07 -25.60
C ILE A 109 4.70 7.37 -25.99
N MET A 110 5.42 8.49 -26.12
CA MET A 110 4.85 9.80 -26.52
C MET A 110 4.26 9.78 -27.94
N LEU A 111 4.75 8.88 -28.80
CA LEU A 111 4.22 8.66 -30.15
C LEU A 111 3.15 7.56 -30.21
N GLU A 112 2.70 7.05 -29.06
CA GLU A 112 1.75 5.93 -28.95
C GLU A 112 2.18 4.66 -29.73
N ASN A 113 3.49 4.49 -29.92
CA ASN A 113 4.04 3.31 -30.57
C ASN A 113 4.06 2.12 -29.62
N LYS A 114 3.79 0.94 -30.17
CA LYS A 114 3.95 -0.31 -29.42
C LYS A 114 5.43 -0.52 -29.11
N VAL A 115 5.77 -0.51 -27.83
CA VAL A 115 7.09 -0.93 -27.36
C VAL A 115 7.14 -2.45 -27.44
N SER A 116 8.06 -3.02 -28.23
CA SER A 116 8.25 -4.47 -28.42
C SER A 116 9.73 -4.82 -28.33
#